data_AF-A0A220TYD6-F1
#
_entry.id   AF-A0A220TYD6-F1
#
_cell.length_a   1.000
_cell.length_b   1.000
_cell.length_c   1.000
_cell.angle_alpha   90.00
_cell.angle_beta   90.00
_cell.angle_gamma   90.00
#
_symmetry.space_group_name_H-M   'P 1'
#
loop_
_entity.id
_entity.type
_entity.pdbx_description
1 polymer ?
#
loop_
_entity_poly.entity_id
_entity_poly.type
_entity_poly.pdbx_seq_one_letter_code
_entity_poly.pdbx_strand_id
1 'polypeptide(L)'
;MLYNKYRKPILPIVVFSYDENKTEKTEYMISFPFFHVLTFNFLMLELRKKNWRDYIESNNPVAAALLSKMGYKETEKVQVKKEF
;
A
#
# COMPACT_ATOMS: atom_id res chain seq x y z
N MET A 1 20.70 -3.01 -1.04
CA MET A 1 19.74 -2.29 -1.92
C MET A 1 19.43 -3.14 -3.15
N LEU A 2 18.15 -3.35 -3.47
CA LEU A 2 17.71 -4.11 -4.65
C LEU A 2 18.35 -3.61 -5.95
N TYR A 3 18.48 -2.29 -6.12
CA TYR A 3 19.10 -1.70 -7.31
C TYR A 3 20.55 -2.15 -7.50
N ASN A 4 21.35 -2.15 -6.43
CA ASN A 4 22.76 -2.54 -6.48
C ASN A 4 22.93 -4.00 -6.90
N LYS A 5 21.99 -4.87 -6.52
CA LYS A 5 22.04 -6.31 -6.83
C LYS A 5 21.59 -6.59 -8.25
N TYR A 6 20.50 -5.98 -8.71
CA TYR A 6 19.85 -6.37 -9.96
C TYR A 6 20.11 -5.42 -11.13
N ARG A 7 20.59 -4.20 -10.88
CA ARG A 7 20.85 -3.16 -11.90
C ARG A 7 19.68 -2.95 -12.88
N LYS A 8 18.45 -3.13 -12.38
CA LYS A 8 17.21 -2.95 -13.14
C LYS A 8 16.47 -1.70 -12.64
N PRO A 9 15.66 -1.05 -13.49
CA PRO A 9 14.70 -0.06 -13.03
C PRO A 9 13.80 -0.66 -11.95
N ILE A 10 13.63 0.05 -10.84
CA ILE A 10 12.75 -0.35 -9.72
C ILE A 10 11.69 0.71 -9.57
N LEU A 11 10.43 0.28 -9.63
CA LEU A 11 9.28 1.11 -9.30
C LEU A 11 8.86 0.81 -7.85
N PRO A 12 9.22 1.67 -6.89
CA PRO A 12 8.80 1.48 -5.51
C PRO A 12 7.29 1.74 -5.38
N ILE A 13 6.60 0.81 -4.73
CA ILE A 13 5.19 0.91 -4.38
C ILE A 13 5.09 0.70 -2.87
N VAL A 14 4.59 1.69 -2.15
CA VAL A 14 4.36 1.62 -0.71
C VAL A 14 2.90 1.23 -0.47
N VAL A 15 2.69 0.23 0.38
CA VAL A 15 1.37 -0.26 0.76
C VAL A 15 1.03 0.24 2.15
N PHE A 16 0.02 1.11 2.27
CA PHE A 16 -0.48 1.60 3.54
C PHE A 16 -1.69 0.80 3.99
N SER A 17 -1.54 0.12 5.13
CA SER A 17 -2.55 -0.75 5.75
C SER A 17 -3.02 -0.25 7.12
N TYR A 18 -2.88 1.05 7.39
CA TYR A 18 -3.30 1.63 8.66
C TYR A 18 -4.81 1.55 8.84
N ASP A 19 -5.23 1.38 10.09
CA ASP A 19 -6.65 1.37 10.47
C ASP A 19 -7.21 2.80 10.58
N GLU A 20 -6.44 3.84 10.23
CA GLU A 20 -6.82 5.25 10.21
C GLU A 20 -6.70 5.83 8.78
N ASN A 21 -7.62 6.73 8.40
CA ASN A 21 -7.51 7.43 7.12
C ASN A 21 -6.56 8.61 7.30
N LYS A 22 -5.29 8.41 6.93
CA LYS A 22 -4.29 9.47 6.86
C LYS A 22 -4.09 9.90 5.41
N THR A 23 -3.72 11.15 5.21
CA THR A 23 -3.23 11.63 3.93
C THR A 23 -1.72 11.56 3.98
N GLU A 24 -1.17 10.51 3.38
CA GLU A 24 0.27 10.33 3.27
C GLU A 24 0.80 11.09 2.06
N LYS A 25 2.09 11.46 2.09
CA LYS A 25 2.79 12.01 0.93
C LYS A 25 3.35 10.88 0.08
N THR A 26 3.47 11.09 -1.23
CA THR A 26 4.09 10.14 -2.18
C THR A 26 5.61 10.23 -2.23
N GLU A 27 6.20 10.95 -1.27
CA GLU A 27 7.63 11.16 -1.17
C GLU A 27 8.08 11.09 0.28
N TYR A 28 9.31 10.60 0.45
CA TYR A 28 10.04 10.69 1.69
C TYR A 28 11.32 11.49 1.44
N MET A 29 11.51 12.56 2.20
CA MET A 29 12.63 13.48 2.04
C MET A 29 13.52 13.48 3.27
N ILE A 30 14.83 13.38 3.04
CA ILE A 30 15.86 13.67 4.03
C ILE A 30 16.59 14.95 3.58
N SER A 31 16.45 16.02 4.36
CA SER A 31 17.08 17.31 4.08
C SER A 31 17.54 18.02 5.35
N PHE A 32 18.66 18.73 5.24
CA PHE A 32 19.16 19.69 6.22
C PHE A 32 18.97 21.11 5.66
N PRO A 33 19.02 22.16 6.50
CA PRO A 33 18.86 23.55 6.03
C PRO A 33 19.83 23.97 4.92
N PHE A 34 20.99 23.32 4.84
CA PHE A 34 22.07 23.61 3.91
C PHE A 34 22.25 22.55 2.82
N PHE A 35 21.55 21.41 2.89
CA PHE A 35 21.79 20.31 1.95
C PHE A 35 20.62 19.33 1.86
N HIS A 36 20.21 19.03 0.63
CA HIS A 36 19.22 18.00 0.35
C HIS A 36 19.93 16.66 0.10
N VAL A 37 19.60 15.64 0.88
CA VAL A 37 20.30 14.33 0.84
C VAL A 37 19.61 13.35 -0.09
N LEU A 38 18.29 13.22 0.04
CA LEU A 38 17.52 12.19 -0.65
C LEU A 38 16.07 12.62 -0.79
N THR A 39 15.55 12.54 -2.01
CA THR A 39 14.11 12.40 -2.27
C THR A 39 13.86 10.97 -2.72
N PHE A 40 13.01 10.27 -1.98
CA PHE A 40 12.53 8.96 -2.35
C PHE A 40 11.06 9.04 -2.77
N ASN A 41 10.82 8.94 -4.08
CA ASN A 41 9.48 8.94 -4.67
C ASN A 41 8.93 7.53 -4.78
N PHE A 42 7.64 7.36 -4.57
CA PHE A 42 6.97 6.07 -4.69
C PHE A 42 5.52 6.20 -5.14
N LEU A 43 5.01 5.12 -5.75
CA LEU A 43 3.57 4.96 -5.91
C LEU A 43 2.96 4.52 -4.60
N MET A 44 1.75 5.00 -4.32
CA MET A 44 1.06 4.76 -3.07
C MET A 44 -0.16 3.88 -3.31
N LEU A 45 -0.30 2.83 -2.49
CA LEU A 45 -1.49 2.01 -2.40
C LEU A 45 -2.09 2.11 -0.99
N GLU A 46 -3.17 2.87 -0.84
CA GLU A 46 -3.88 3.02 0.42
C GLU A 46 -5.04 2.02 0.49
N LEU A 47 -4.83 0.91 1.21
CA LEU A 47 -5.78 -0.20 1.22
C LEU A 47 -7.12 0.19 1.82
N ARG A 48 -7.12 0.98 2.90
CA ARG A 48 -8.35 1.40 3.58
C ARG A 48 -9.28 2.24 2.70
N LYS A 49 -8.73 2.94 1.70
CA LYS A 49 -9.52 3.75 0.74
C LYS A 49 -10.05 2.92 -0.44
N LYS A 50 -9.72 1.63 -0.51
CA LYS A 50 -10.25 0.70 -1.53
C LYS A 50 -11.45 -0.06 -0.96
N ASN A 51 -12.50 -0.17 -1.76
CA ASN A 51 -13.65 -0.99 -1.43
C ASN A 51 -13.33 -2.45 -1.72
N TRP A 52 -13.27 -3.29 -0.68
CA TRP A 52 -12.94 -4.71 -0.82
C TRP A 52 -13.86 -5.47 -1.78
N ARG A 53 -15.13 -5.04 -1.93
CA ARG A 53 -16.11 -5.68 -2.82
C ARG A 53 -15.67 -5.65 -4.28
N ASP A 54 -14.93 -4.62 -4.67
CA ASP A 54 -14.41 -4.49 -6.04
C ASP A 54 -13.32 -5.53 -6.36
N TYR A 55 -12.75 -6.17 -5.32
CA TYR A 55 -11.59 -7.06 -5.43
C TYR A 55 -11.89 -8.51 -5.05
N ILE A 56 -13.04 -8.81 -4.45
CA ILE A 56 -13.37 -10.16 -3.98
C ILE A 56 -13.52 -11.16 -5.13
N GLU A 57 -14.09 -10.71 -6.25
CA GLU A 57 -14.21 -11.50 -7.47
C GLU A 57 -12.95 -11.40 -8.37
N SER A 58 -11.94 -10.63 -7.95
CA SER A 58 -10.74 -10.44 -8.76
C SER A 58 -9.84 -11.68 -8.71
N ASN A 59 -9.34 -12.11 -9.86
CA ASN A 59 -8.37 -13.20 -9.95
C ASN A 59 -6.93 -12.76 -9.57
N ASN A 60 -6.80 -11.76 -8.69
CA ASN A 60 -5.52 -11.23 -8.25
C ASN A 60 -5.19 -11.76 -6.84
N PRO A 61 -4.25 -12.70 -6.70
CA PRO A 61 -3.92 -13.29 -5.40
C PRO A 61 -3.34 -12.26 -4.40
N VAL A 62 -2.74 -11.18 -4.89
CA VAL A 62 -2.26 -10.08 -4.04
C VAL A 62 -3.44 -9.30 -3.48
N ALA A 63 -4.46 -9.02 -4.32
CA ALA A 63 -5.66 -8.35 -3.87
C ALA A 63 -6.39 -9.20 -2.83
N ALA A 64 -6.54 -10.50 -3.10
CA ALA A 64 -7.08 -11.47 -2.15
C ALA A 64 -6.37 -11.35 -0.80
N ALA A 65 -5.04 -11.53 -0.74
CA ALA A 65 -4.27 -11.41 0.51
C ALA A 65 -4.47 -10.07 1.26
N LEU A 66 -4.76 -8.99 0.55
CA LEU A 66 -4.90 -7.64 1.10
C LEU A 66 -6.35 -7.23 1.42
N LEU A 67 -7.37 -8.02 1.05
CA LEU A 67 -8.79 -7.72 1.35
C LEU A 67 -9.02 -7.48 2.85
N SER A 68 -8.27 -8.19 3.71
CA SER A 68 -8.32 -8.06 5.18
C SER A 68 -7.88 -6.68 5.71
N LYS A 69 -7.39 -5.79 4.85
CA LYS A 69 -7.03 -4.40 5.16
C LYS A 69 -7.74 -3.37 4.29
N MET A 70 -8.69 -3.80 3.44
CA MET A 70 -9.48 -2.93 2.57
C MET A 70 -10.82 -2.54 3.21
N GLY A 71 -10.80 -1.58 4.13
CA GLY A 71 -11.96 -0.75 4.48
C GLY A 71 -13.31 -1.45 4.74
N TYR A 72 -13.36 -2.66 5.32
CA TYR A 72 -14.62 -3.31 5.69
C TYR A 72 -15.08 -2.88 7.08
N LYS A 73 -16.40 -2.89 7.31
CA LYS A 73 -16.99 -2.69 8.65
C LYS A 73 -16.73 -3.92 9.52
N GLU A 74 -16.60 -3.76 10.83
CA GLU A 74 -16.38 -4.88 11.77
C GLU A 74 -17.42 -6.00 11.61
N THR A 75 -18.65 -5.65 11.23
CA THR A 75 -19.75 -6.57 10.93
C THR A 75 -19.55 -7.40 9.66
N GLU A 76 -18.78 -6.90 8.70
CA GLU A 76 -18.46 -7.55 7.41
C GLU A 76 -17.21 -8.44 7.51
N LYS A 77 -16.44 -8.33 8.59
CA LYS A 77 -15.20 -9.09 8.85
C LYS A 77 -15.41 -10.61 8.81
N VAL A 78 -16.58 -11.08 9.25
CA VAL A 78 -16.95 -12.50 9.22
C VAL A 78 -17.19 -12.98 7.78
N GLN A 79 -17.78 -12.13 6.94
CA GLN A 79 -18.05 -12.46 5.53
C GLN A 79 -16.75 -12.47 4.74
N VAL A 80 -15.91 -11.45 4.91
CA VAL A 80 -14.57 -11.38 4.29
C VAL A 80 -13.76 -12.63 4.67
N LYS A 81 -13.70 -13.02 5.95
CA LYS A 81 -12.97 -14.23 6.40
C LYS A 81 -13.51 -15.56 5.87
N LYS A 82 -14.77 -15.64 5.45
CA LYS A 82 -15.36 -16.87 4.91
C LYS A 82 -15.00 -17.12 3.45
N GLU A 83 -14.62 -16.06 2.73
CA GLU A 83 -14.23 -16.15 1.31
C GLU A 83 -12.72 -16.29 1.10
N PHE A 84 -11.96 -16.32 2.21
CA PHE A 84 -10.53 -16.65 2.25
C PHE A 84 -10.27 -18.14 2.49
#